data_AF-A0AAW9GP56-F1
#
_entry.id   AF-A0AAW9GP56-F1
#
_cell.length_a   1.000
_cell.length_b   1.000
_cell.length_c   1.000
_cell.angle_alpha   90.00
_cell.angle_beta   90.00
_cell.angle_gamma   90.00
#
_symmetry.space_group_name_H-M   'P 1'
#
loop_
_entity.id
_entity.type
_entity.pdbx_description
1 polymer ?
#
loop_
_entity_poly.entity_id
_entity_poly.type
_entity_poly.pdbx_seq_one_letter_code
_entity_poly.pdbx_strand_id
1 'polypeptide(L)'
;MNWSQIRMKSLIFSLITTNIIMPTKVFANTLNEKDMHFAQQMDNVPSLIPTELLDAWKETQNGGFQLNLYAQMILKQPEINLNSIKDNTLRTMVVEHQQQNKNNALRWNKEIKPNLLKMNEAMIAYENDFSNQYFNMIQAINQKDSSKLKACMQQLYTKILQYAQENDSLVKDLISLRDQMSNDVQHFTADANTVDIILIGIDASIPNLQRDIEAQMALITEKNKILQAGIGVCFLNIFGGIAMIVTSKNAIAAAQNLILEKTFGISEAKKDAASLRIFQIYNKQILDITSQAILALQRTSDQLHIMGAKYKNFLAQLDKIDITDYSFLKEDIDTAKLTWGQIKENAEINVKSLMQNYGLIKGGKTYYLNEKGELEKGWFGIDSGRGWKNYFIFSETTGAAKTGIIKEEDGKIYGAGSDGIIIWGWGNIDGKQYYFSPEDANMQTGWHLINGKWYYLGKIDDGTGLIEGEMARNTTLTIDGKTYTFDDKGHI
;
A
#
# COMPACT_ATOMS: atom_id res chain seq x y z
N MET A 1 44.56 10.84 3.83
CA MET A 1 44.03 9.86 4.81
C MET A 1 42.63 9.51 4.34
N ASN A 2 42.35 8.22 4.12
CA ASN A 2 41.25 7.72 3.30
C ASN A 2 39.93 7.74 4.09
N TRP A 3 38.96 8.57 3.69
CA TRP A 3 37.70 8.85 4.43
C TRP A 3 36.60 7.79 4.25
N SER A 4 36.92 6.62 3.66
CA SER A 4 35.97 5.54 3.38
C SER A 4 35.71 4.57 4.55
N GLN A 5 36.17 4.86 5.78
CA GLN A 5 36.10 3.91 6.90
C GLN A 5 35.37 4.37 8.17
N ILE A 6 34.65 5.49 8.17
CA ILE A 6 33.71 5.78 9.27
C ILE A 6 32.31 5.38 8.81
N ARG A 7 32.11 4.07 8.64
CA ARG A 7 30.74 3.51 8.56
C ARG A 7 30.14 3.65 9.95
N MET A 8 29.14 4.52 10.08
CA MET A 8 28.18 4.46 11.17
C MET A 8 27.71 3.01 11.29
N LYS A 9 27.99 2.39 12.44
CA LYS A 9 27.27 1.19 12.84
C LYS A 9 25.80 1.55 12.77
N SER A 10 25.09 0.90 11.86
CA SER A 10 23.65 0.76 11.97
C SER A 10 23.34 0.41 13.42
N LEU A 11 22.55 1.24 14.10
CA LEU A 11 21.78 0.78 15.25
C LEU A 11 20.71 -0.18 14.72
N ILE A 12 21.15 -1.33 14.20
CA ILE A 12 20.37 -2.56 14.27
C ILE A 12 20.36 -2.84 15.76
N PHE A 13 19.30 -2.42 16.45
CA PHE A 13 18.95 -3.07 17.69
C PHE A 13 18.75 -4.54 17.31
N SER A 14 19.72 -5.39 17.65
CA SER A 14 19.41 -6.78 17.95
C SER A 14 18.53 -6.71 19.20
N LEU A 15 17.21 -6.64 19.00
CA LEU A 15 16.27 -6.88 20.08
C LEU A 15 16.42 -8.34 20.46
N ILE A 16 17.31 -8.56 21.43
CA ILE A 16 17.24 -9.68 22.35
C ILE A 16 15.80 -9.68 22.89
N THR A 17 15.22 -10.87 22.94
CA THR A 17 13.82 -11.25 23.18
C THR A 17 13.23 -10.84 24.55
N THR A 18 13.68 -9.74 25.17
CA THR A 18 13.09 -9.24 26.40
C THR A 18 11.95 -8.26 26.11
N ASN A 19 10.72 -8.65 26.48
CA ASN A 19 9.48 -7.87 26.40
C ASN A 19 9.60 -6.50 27.13
N ILE A 20 10.25 -5.51 26.55
CA ILE A 20 10.17 -4.12 27.02
C ILE A 20 9.47 -3.31 25.93
N ILE A 21 8.14 -3.21 26.08
CA ILE A 21 7.34 -2.22 25.36
C ILE A 21 7.82 -0.86 25.89
N MET A 22 8.50 -0.07 25.04
CA MET A 22 8.99 1.25 25.46
C MET A 22 7.80 2.16 25.83
N PRO A 23 7.79 2.79 27.02
CA PRO A 23 6.68 3.64 27.45
C PRO A 23 6.49 4.88 26.57
N THR A 24 5.23 5.19 26.24
CA THR A 24 4.75 6.34 25.44
C THR A 24 5.30 7.71 25.88
N LYS A 25 5.55 7.91 27.17
CA LYS A 25 6.00 9.18 27.74
C LYS A 25 7.43 9.59 27.32
N VAL A 26 8.26 8.62 26.94
CA VAL A 26 9.63 8.86 26.43
C VAL A 26 9.61 9.32 24.97
N PHE A 27 8.59 8.91 24.19
CA PHE A 27 8.44 9.29 22.78
C PHE A 27 7.91 10.72 22.59
N ALA A 28 6.95 11.16 23.39
CA ALA A 28 6.41 12.53 23.26
C ALA A 28 7.43 13.61 23.65
N ASN A 29 8.30 13.35 24.64
CA ASN A 29 9.34 14.28 25.05
C ASN A 29 10.50 14.36 24.04
N THR A 30 10.83 13.27 23.35
CA THR A 30 11.87 13.26 22.31
C THR A 30 11.45 14.04 21.06
N LEU A 31 10.16 14.12 20.72
CA LEU A 31 9.65 14.94 19.61
C LEU A 31 9.86 16.45 19.86
N ASN A 32 9.62 16.96 21.07
CA ASN A 32 9.77 18.39 21.38
C ASN A 32 11.23 18.82 21.58
N GLU A 33 12.13 17.93 22.03
CA GLU A 33 13.56 18.22 22.17
C GLU A 33 14.31 18.20 20.83
N LYS A 34 13.80 17.49 19.82
CA LYS A 34 14.40 17.33 18.48
C LYS A 34 14.54 18.63 17.70
N ASP A 35 13.51 19.48 17.71
CA ASP A 35 13.51 20.78 17.00
C ASP A 35 14.67 21.69 17.44
N MET A 36 15.10 21.56 18.70
CA MET A 36 16.17 22.35 19.29
C MET A 36 17.57 21.76 19.03
N HIS A 37 17.70 20.42 18.97
CA HIS A 37 18.99 19.75 18.82
C HIS A 37 19.48 19.65 17.36
N PHE A 38 18.58 19.54 16.38
CA PHE A 38 18.95 19.50 14.96
C PHE A 38 19.52 20.82 14.43
N ALA A 39 19.18 21.94 15.07
CA ALA A 39 19.69 23.26 14.73
C ALA A 39 21.19 23.45 15.12
N GLN A 40 21.74 22.62 16.01
CA GLN A 40 23.06 22.82 16.62
C GLN A 40 24.19 21.98 15.99
N GLN A 41 23.90 21.02 15.09
CA GLN A 41 24.91 20.10 14.53
C GLN A 41 25.52 20.52 13.17
N MET A 42 25.33 21.77 12.72
CA MET A 42 25.76 22.20 11.38
C MET A 42 27.08 22.95 11.36
N ASP A 43 28.19 22.22 11.53
CA ASP A 43 29.50 22.67 11.08
C ASP A 43 29.97 21.78 9.91
N ASN A 44 29.84 22.30 8.68
CA ASN A 44 30.37 21.79 7.40
C ASN A 44 29.73 20.57 6.72
N VAL A 45 28.52 20.68 6.14
CA VAL A 45 28.05 19.67 5.15
C VAL A 45 27.45 20.31 3.88
N PRO A 46 28.02 20.02 2.68
CA PRO A 46 27.58 20.58 1.39
C PRO A 46 26.22 20.03 0.88
N SER A 47 25.80 18.83 1.30
CA SER A 47 24.65 18.15 0.68
C SER A 47 23.28 18.55 1.21
N LEU A 48 22.41 18.95 0.28
CA LEU A 48 21.01 19.34 0.52
C LEU A 48 20.09 18.15 0.85
N ILE A 49 20.48 16.92 0.50
CA ILE A 49 19.72 15.71 0.83
C ILE A 49 20.35 14.98 2.03
N PRO A 50 19.56 14.50 3.01
CA PRO A 50 20.09 13.63 4.06
C PRO A 50 20.44 12.25 3.50
N THR A 51 21.59 11.71 3.89
CA THR A 51 22.10 10.42 3.40
C THR A 51 21.21 9.23 3.75
N GLU A 52 20.43 9.33 4.83
CA GLU A 52 19.60 8.24 5.35
C GLU A 52 18.13 8.32 4.88
N LEU A 53 17.74 9.39 4.15
CA LEU A 53 16.35 9.62 3.78
C LEU A 53 15.76 8.45 2.97
N LEU A 54 16.51 7.95 1.98
CA LEU A 54 16.07 6.86 1.13
C LEU A 54 15.83 5.57 1.90
N ASP A 55 16.74 5.23 2.82
CA ASP A 55 16.66 3.99 3.59
C ASP A 55 15.52 4.07 4.61
N ALA A 56 15.40 5.21 5.32
CA ALA A 56 14.28 5.47 6.21
C ALA A 56 12.94 5.39 5.46
N TRP A 57 12.86 5.96 4.26
CA TRP A 57 11.65 5.88 3.42
C TRP A 57 11.28 4.44 3.06
N LYS A 58 12.25 3.65 2.61
CA LYS A 58 12.04 2.23 2.26
C LYS A 58 11.55 1.41 3.46
N GLU A 59 12.14 1.62 4.64
CA GLU A 59 11.72 0.96 5.87
C GLU A 59 10.28 1.33 6.25
N THR A 60 9.91 2.61 6.11
CA THR A 60 8.55 3.09 6.36
C THR A 60 7.55 2.41 5.44
N GLN A 61 7.86 2.33 4.15
CA GLN A 61 6.98 1.66 3.19
C GLN A 61 6.83 0.16 3.51
N ASN A 62 7.92 -0.49 3.91
CA ASN A 62 7.89 -1.89 4.34
C ASN A 62 7.01 -2.10 5.58
N GLY A 63 7.14 -1.24 6.59
CA GLY A 63 6.30 -1.28 7.79
C GLY A 63 4.82 -1.11 7.46
N GLY A 64 4.47 -0.14 6.62
CA GLY A 64 3.10 0.07 6.16
C GLY A 64 2.52 -1.12 5.38
N PHE A 65 3.33 -1.75 4.52
CA PHE A 65 2.94 -2.96 3.81
C PHE A 65 2.66 -4.14 4.75
N GLN A 66 3.56 -4.38 5.71
CA GLN A 66 3.40 -5.45 6.68
C GLN A 66 2.16 -5.25 7.55
N LEU A 67 1.90 -4.03 8.00
CA LEU A 67 0.68 -3.71 8.74
C LEU A 67 -0.59 -3.97 7.93
N ASN A 68 -0.60 -3.56 6.67
CA ASN A 68 -1.73 -3.82 5.78
C ASN A 68 -1.97 -5.34 5.58
N LEU A 69 -0.91 -6.13 5.44
CA LEU A 69 -1.02 -7.59 5.34
C LEU A 69 -1.63 -8.21 6.61
N TYR A 70 -1.12 -7.84 7.78
CA TYR A 70 -1.58 -8.38 9.05
C TYR A 70 -3.01 -7.95 9.38
N ALA A 71 -3.38 -6.70 9.12
CA ALA A 71 -4.76 -6.23 9.28
C ALA A 71 -5.73 -7.07 8.44
N GLN A 72 -5.38 -7.37 7.19
CA GLN A 72 -6.19 -8.24 6.32
C GLN A 72 -6.30 -9.68 6.85
N MET A 73 -5.22 -10.23 7.40
CA MET A 73 -5.24 -11.57 8.00
C MET A 73 -6.14 -11.64 9.23
N ILE A 74 -6.09 -10.64 10.11
CA ILE A 74 -6.95 -10.57 11.31
C ILE A 74 -8.43 -10.50 10.90
N LEU A 75 -8.78 -9.68 9.91
CA LEU A 75 -10.16 -9.55 9.43
C LEU A 75 -10.71 -10.85 8.86
N LYS A 76 -9.85 -11.65 8.21
CA LYS A 76 -10.22 -12.94 7.62
C LYS A 76 -10.20 -14.10 8.61
N GLN A 77 -9.77 -13.85 9.85
CA GLN A 77 -9.71 -14.86 10.88
C GLN A 77 -11.13 -15.30 11.29
N PRO A 78 -11.49 -16.59 11.15
CA PRO A 78 -12.76 -17.08 11.64
C PRO A 78 -12.81 -17.09 13.16
N GLU A 79 -14.02 -17.12 13.70
CA GLU A 79 -14.25 -16.99 15.14
C GLU A 79 -13.64 -18.15 15.95
N ILE A 80 -13.03 -17.83 17.08
CA ILE A 80 -12.49 -18.81 18.02
C ILE A 80 -13.61 -19.27 18.94
N ASN A 81 -13.98 -20.55 18.86
CA ASN A 81 -15.15 -21.08 19.57
C ASN A 81 -14.84 -21.85 20.87
N LEU A 82 -13.62 -22.36 21.05
CA LEU A 82 -13.18 -23.11 22.24
C LEU A 82 -14.15 -24.23 22.70
N ASN A 83 -14.52 -25.14 21.78
CA ASN A 83 -15.59 -26.12 21.97
C ASN A 83 -15.38 -27.08 23.16
N SER A 84 -14.13 -27.35 23.51
CA SER A 84 -13.76 -28.24 24.63
C SER A 84 -13.81 -27.58 26.00
N ILE A 85 -13.86 -26.24 26.05
CA ILE A 85 -13.95 -25.47 27.30
C ILE A 85 -15.41 -25.40 27.73
N LYS A 86 -15.73 -25.84 28.95
CA LYS A 86 -17.10 -25.81 29.47
C LYS A 86 -17.55 -24.43 29.94
N ASP A 87 -16.62 -23.61 30.45
CA ASP A 87 -16.89 -22.27 30.97
C ASP A 87 -17.29 -21.31 29.84
N ASN A 88 -18.56 -20.87 29.85
CA ASN A 88 -19.09 -19.97 28.84
C ASN A 88 -18.47 -18.56 28.92
N THR A 89 -18.13 -18.11 30.13
CA THR A 89 -17.51 -16.79 30.34
C THR A 89 -16.16 -16.74 29.66
N LEU A 90 -15.33 -17.78 29.85
CA LEU A 90 -14.02 -17.87 29.20
C LEU A 90 -14.13 -17.93 27.67
N ARG A 91 -15.12 -18.65 27.13
CA ARG A 91 -15.37 -18.68 25.67
C ARG A 91 -15.72 -17.28 25.14
N THR A 92 -16.67 -16.60 25.78
CA THR A 92 -17.11 -15.26 25.37
C THR A 92 -15.97 -14.24 25.44
N MET A 93 -15.16 -14.25 26.51
CA MET A 93 -14.02 -13.33 26.63
C MET A 93 -13.01 -13.48 25.48
N VAL A 94 -12.71 -14.71 25.05
CA VAL A 94 -11.79 -14.93 23.92
C VAL A 94 -12.37 -14.42 22.59
N VAL A 95 -13.68 -14.59 22.37
CA VAL A 95 -14.38 -14.01 21.22
C VAL A 95 -14.34 -12.47 21.24
N GLU A 96 -14.53 -11.87 22.41
CA GLU A 96 -14.47 -10.41 22.58
C GLU A 96 -13.07 -9.86 22.25
N HIS A 97 -11.99 -10.48 22.74
CA HIS A 97 -10.61 -10.13 22.36
C HIS A 97 -10.35 -10.26 20.86
N GLN A 98 -10.95 -11.27 20.21
CA GLN A 98 -10.87 -11.42 18.77
C GLN A 98 -11.60 -10.30 18.03
N GLN A 99 -12.78 -9.91 18.52
CA GLN A 99 -13.53 -8.82 17.92
C GLN A 99 -12.82 -7.47 18.09
N GLN A 100 -12.18 -7.21 19.24
CA GLN A 100 -11.38 -6.01 19.44
C GLN A 100 -10.18 -5.95 18.49
N ASN A 101 -9.53 -7.07 18.22
CA ASN A 101 -8.48 -7.13 17.20
C ASN A 101 -9.00 -6.84 15.78
N LYS A 102 -10.17 -7.37 15.42
CA LYS A 102 -10.83 -7.02 14.15
C LYS A 102 -11.13 -5.52 14.10
N ASN A 103 -11.61 -4.92 15.19
CA ASN A 103 -11.84 -3.48 15.29
C ASN A 103 -10.55 -2.67 15.11
N ASN A 104 -9.44 -3.10 15.70
CA ASN A 104 -8.12 -2.47 15.53
C ASN A 104 -7.66 -2.53 14.04
N ALA A 105 -7.86 -3.67 13.38
CA ALA A 105 -7.56 -3.82 11.95
C ALA A 105 -8.48 -2.94 11.06
N LEU A 106 -9.75 -2.79 11.41
CA LEU A 106 -10.66 -1.85 10.74
C LEU A 106 -10.22 -0.40 10.95
N ARG A 107 -9.78 -0.05 12.16
CA ARG A 107 -9.25 1.28 12.49
C ARG A 107 -8.03 1.62 11.64
N TRP A 108 -7.09 0.68 11.49
CA TRP A 108 -5.97 0.83 10.55
C TRP A 108 -6.45 1.19 9.13
N ASN A 109 -7.42 0.44 8.59
CA ASN A 109 -7.94 0.67 7.24
C ASN A 109 -8.64 2.03 7.09
N LYS A 110 -9.37 2.46 8.11
CA LYS A 110 -10.21 3.66 8.07
C LYS A 110 -9.44 4.95 8.38
N GLU A 111 -8.52 4.91 9.33
CA GLU A 111 -7.93 6.11 9.91
C GLU A 111 -6.47 6.32 9.49
N ILE A 112 -5.67 5.25 9.41
CA ILE A 112 -4.21 5.37 9.23
C ILE A 112 -3.78 5.15 7.79
N LYS A 113 -4.26 4.06 7.18
CA LYS A 113 -3.93 3.70 5.81
C LYS A 113 -4.19 4.83 4.79
N PRO A 114 -5.31 5.58 4.86
CA PRO A 114 -5.54 6.70 3.94
C PRO A 114 -4.51 7.82 4.08
N ASN A 115 -4.06 8.11 5.31
CA ASN A 115 -3.03 9.13 5.55
C ASN A 115 -1.64 8.66 5.09
N LEU A 116 -1.34 7.36 5.22
CA LEU A 116 -0.13 6.77 4.64
C LEU A 116 -0.14 6.83 3.09
N LEU A 117 -1.30 6.63 2.46
CA LEU A 117 -1.47 6.79 1.01
C LEU A 117 -1.22 8.24 0.58
N LYS A 118 -1.82 9.22 1.28
CA LYS A 118 -1.57 10.66 1.03
C LYS A 118 -0.10 11.01 1.15
N MET A 119 0.60 10.46 2.15
CA MET A 119 2.05 10.68 2.31
C MET A 119 2.85 10.17 1.10
N ASN A 120 2.48 9.02 0.53
CA ASN A 120 3.13 8.53 -0.68
C ASN A 120 2.84 9.43 -1.90
N GLU A 121 1.60 9.88 -2.06
CA GLU A 121 1.21 10.83 -3.12
C GLU A 121 1.96 12.16 -2.99
N ALA A 122 2.13 12.65 -1.77
CA ALA A 122 2.92 13.84 -1.46
C ALA A 122 4.39 13.68 -1.90
N MET A 123 5.02 12.52 -1.69
CA MET A 123 6.39 12.29 -2.16
C MET A 123 6.48 12.19 -3.69
N ILE A 124 5.49 11.58 -4.35
CA ILE A 124 5.41 11.55 -5.81
C ILE A 124 5.29 12.97 -6.37
N ALA A 125 4.41 13.79 -5.76
CA ALA A 125 4.25 15.19 -6.12
C ALA A 125 5.55 15.99 -5.89
N TYR A 126 6.23 15.76 -4.77
CA TYR A 126 7.50 16.40 -4.46
C TYR A 126 8.58 16.11 -5.50
N GLU A 127 8.72 14.85 -5.92
CA GLU A 127 9.68 14.50 -6.96
C GLU A 127 9.35 15.23 -8.27
N ASN A 128 8.08 15.28 -8.67
CA ASN A 128 7.67 16.00 -9.88
C ASN A 128 8.01 17.50 -9.78
N ASP A 129 7.77 18.11 -8.62
CA ASP A 129 8.13 19.51 -8.35
C ASP A 129 9.64 19.73 -8.41
N PHE A 130 10.41 18.84 -7.78
CA PHE A 130 11.87 18.88 -7.80
C PHE A 130 12.41 18.76 -9.23
N SER A 131 11.89 17.80 -10.00
CA SER A 131 12.24 17.58 -11.41
C SER A 131 11.89 18.78 -12.29
N ASN A 132 10.77 19.45 -12.03
CA ASN A 132 10.41 20.71 -12.70
C ASN A 132 11.38 21.85 -12.36
N GLN A 133 11.82 21.93 -11.10
CA GLN A 133 12.76 22.98 -10.67
C GLN A 133 14.22 22.67 -11.01
N TYR A 134 14.57 21.41 -11.29
CA TYR A 134 15.93 20.98 -11.60
C TYR A 134 16.62 21.87 -12.64
N PHE A 135 15.99 22.06 -13.81
CA PHE A 135 16.57 22.88 -14.88
C PHE A 135 16.71 24.35 -14.48
N ASN A 136 15.74 24.89 -13.72
CA ASN A 136 15.79 26.27 -13.24
C ASN A 136 16.94 26.49 -12.24
N MET A 137 17.17 25.52 -11.35
CA MET A 137 18.28 25.57 -10.38
C MET A 137 19.63 25.47 -11.09
N ILE A 138 19.80 24.52 -12.01
CA ILE A 138 21.06 24.38 -12.79
C ILE A 138 21.32 25.64 -13.62
N GLN A 139 20.30 26.21 -14.25
CA GLN A 139 20.42 27.46 -15.00
C GLN A 139 20.81 28.62 -14.09
N ALA A 140 20.18 28.75 -12.92
CA ALA A 140 20.50 29.79 -11.95
C ALA A 140 21.95 29.69 -11.48
N ILE A 141 22.46 28.48 -11.22
CA ILE A 141 23.86 28.25 -10.86
C ILE A 141 24.79 28.66 -12.01
N ASN A 142 24.48 28.25 -13.25
CA ASN A 142 25.29 28.60 -14.43
C ASN A 142 25.34 30.12 -14.69
N GLN A 143 24.22 30.80 -14.48
CA GLN A 143 24.08 32.24 -14.69
C GLN A 143 24.53 33.07 -13.49
N LYS A 144 24.93 32.41 -12.39
CA LYS A 144 25.24 33.07 -11.13
C LYS A 144 24.08 33.94 -10.63
N ASP A 145 22.86 33.43 -10.74
CA ASP A 145 21.63 34.10 -10.30
C ASP A 145 21.16 33.54 -8.95
N SER A 146 21.67 34.14 -7.86
CA SER A 146 21.34 33.74 -6.49
C SER A 146 19.86 33.97 -6.15
N SER A 147 19.23 35.00 -6.74
CA SER A 147 17.82 35.32 -6.51
C SER A 147 16.92 34.24 -7.10
N LYS A 148 17.22 33.80 -8.33
CA LYS A 148 16.49 32.69 -8.97
C LYS A 148 16.71 31.38 -8.25
N LEU A 149 17.94 31.07 -7.83
CA LEU A 149 18.24 29.86 -7.05
C LEU A 149 17.47 29.85 -5.72
N LYS A 150 17.45 30.99 -5.00
CA LYS A 150 16.70 31.17 -3.75
C LYS A 150 15.20 30.93 -3.96
N ALA A 151 14.62 31.49 -5.02
CA ALA A 151 13.21 31.29 -5.34
C ALA A 151 12.86 29.81 -5.59
N CYS A 152 13.70 29.08 -6.34
CA CYS A 152 13.50 27.65 -6.59
C CYS A 152 13.56 26.84 -5.28
N MET A 153 14.59 27.07 -4.47
CA MET A 153 14.82 26.38 -3.21
C MET A 153 13.74 26.67 -2.15
N GLN A 154 13.21 27.90 -2.12
CA GLN A 154 12.14 28.29 -1.19
C GLN A 154 10.83 27.54 -1.44
N GLN A 155 10.50 27.25 -2.71
CA GLN A 155 9.32 26.47 -3.06
C GLN A 155 9.43 25.03 -2.55
N LEU A 156 10.60 24.41 -2.75
CA LEU A 156 10.89 23.05 -2.29
C LEU A 156 10.92 22.95 -0.76
N TYR A 157 11.55 23.94 -0.10
CA TYR A 157 11.63 24.04 1.35
C TYR A 157 10.25 24.01 2.02
N THR A 158 9.32 24.81 1.51
CA THR A 158 7.97 24.94 2.09
C THR A 158 7.22 23.60 2.04
N LYS A 159 7.39 22.82 0.96
CA LYS A 159 6.77 21.50 0.81
C LYS A 159 7.37 20.46 1.74
N ILE A 160 8.70 20.43 1.90
CA ILE A 160 9.37 19.52 2.86
C ILE A 160 8.83 19.72 4.27
N LEU A 161 8.71 20.98 4.71
CA LEU A 161 8.20 21.27 6.06
C LEU A 161 6.75 20.79 6.25
N GLN A 162 5.90 21.01 5.25
CA GLN A 162 4.53 20.52 5.28
C GLN A 162 4.51 18.99 5.44
N TYR A 163 5.29 18.28 4.63
CA TYR A 163 5.31 16.81 4.68
C TYR A 163 5.91 16.26 5.97
N ALA A 164 6.89 16.94 6.56
CA ALA A 164 7.42 16.57 7.87
C ALA A 164 6.32 16.65 8.96
N GLN A 165 5.52 17.71 8.96
CA GLN A 165 4.41 17.89 9.91
C GLN A 165 3.26 16.88 9.71
N GLU A 166 2.93 16.58 8.45
CA GLU A 166 1.95 15.54 8.12
C GLU A 166 2.45 14.16 8.59
N ASN A 167 3.75 13.90 8.44
CA ASN A 167 4.37 12.65 8.89
C ASN A 167 4.38 12.54 10.43
N ASP A 168 4.66 13.62 11.16
CA ASP A 168 4.57 13.66 12.61
C ASP A 168 3.15 13.35 13.12
N SER A 169 2.14 13.78 12.38
CA SER A 169 0.74 13.49 12.69
C SER A 169 0.44 11.99 12.48
N LEU A 170 0.91 11.41 11.38
CA LEU A 170 0.75 9.98 11.11
C LEU A 170 1.49 9.10 12.14
N VAL A 171 2.65 9.53 12.62
CA VAL A 171 3.35 8.85 13.73
C VAL A 171 2.49 8.82 14.98
N LYS A 172 1.83 9.93 15.33
CA LYS A 172 0.94 10.00 16.50
C LYS A 172 -0.27 9.08 16.35
N ASP A 173 -0.89 9.04 15.17
CA ASP A 173 -2.01 8.15 14.89
C ASP A 173 -1.61 6.68 15.04
N LEU A 174 -0.43 6.31 14.53
CA LEU A 174 0.08 4.95 14.62
C LEU A 174 0.47 4.56 16.05
N ILE A 175 1.04 5.49 16.82
CA ILE A 175 1.26 5.31 18.27
C ILE A 175 -0.07 5.05 18.99
N SER A 176 -1.11 5.84 18.70
CA SER A 176 -2.43 5.64 19.32
C SER A 176 -3.02 4.26 19.01
N LEU A 177 -2.90 3.77 17.78
CA LEU A 177 -3.32 2.41 17.42
C LEU A 177 -2.50 1.36 18.18
N ARG A 178 -1.17 1.49 18.20
CA ARG A 178 -0.26 0.58 18.90
C ARG A 178 -0.55 0.50 20.39
N ASP A 179 -0.87 1.61 21.03
CA ASP A 179 -1.18 1.67 22.46
C ASP A 179 -2.50 0.95 22.77
N GLN A 180 -3.54 1.16 21.93
CA GLN A 180 -4.81 0.43 22.04
C GLN A 180 -4.61 -1.08 21.88
N MET A 181 -3.86 -1.50 20.85
CA MET A 181 -3.51 -2.90 20.63
C MET A 181 -2.70 -3.48 21.79
N SER A 182 -1.74 -2.73 22.32
CA SER A 182 -0.91 -3.19 23.44
C SER A 182 -1.73 -3.50 24.69
N ASN A 183 -2.73 -2.66 24.99
CA ASN A 183 -3.62 -2.89 26.13
C ASN A 183 -4.42 -4.19 25.93
N ASP A 184 -4.97 -4.38 24.72
CA ASP A 184 -5.76 -5.55 24.35
C ASP A 184 -4.94 -6.85 24.42
N VAL A 185 -3.72 -6.83 23.87
CA VAL A 185 -2.78 -7.96 23.90
C VAL A 185 -2.40 -8.36 25.32
N GLN A 186 -2.21 -7.40 26.23
CA GLN A 186 -1.89 -7.69 27.63
C GLN A 186 -3.03 -8.41 28.35
N HIS A 187 -4.27 -7.93 28.18
CA HIS A 187 -5.45 -8.57 28.76
C HIS A 187 -5.69 -9.96 28.16
N PHE A 188 -5.68 -10.06 26.84
CA PHE A 188 -5.85 -11.35 26.16
C PHE A 188 -4.79 -12.38 26.56
N THR A 189 -3.53 -11.97 26.76
CA THR A 189 -2.47 -12.90 27.18
C THR A 189 -2.78 -13.55 28.54
N ALA A 190 -3.30 -12.78 29.49
CA ALA A 190 -3.66 -13.30 30.81
C ALA A 190 -4.83 -14.30 30.73
N ASP A 191 -5.87 -13.98 29.96
CA ASP A 191 -7.04 -14.83 29.78
C ASP A 191 -6.70 -16.11 29.01
N ALA A 192 -5.90 -15.99 27.95
CA ALA A 192 -5.45 -17.13 27.17
C ALA A 192 -4.56 -18.09 27.99
N ASN A 193 -3.74 -17.60 28.92
CA ASN A 193 -3.00 -18.46 29.84
C ASN A 193 -3.93 -19.29 30.74
N THR A 194 -5.07 -18.72 31.15
CA THR A 194 -6.08 -19.43 31.93
C THR A 194 -6.71 -20.55 31.11
N VAL A 195 -7.05 -20.27 29.84
CA VAL A 195 -7.57 -21.28 28.91
C VAL A 195 -6.54 -22.38 28.64
N ASP A 196 -5.26 -22.02 28.44
CA ASP A 196 -4.17 -22.97 28.22
C ASP A 196 -4.03 -23.97 29.39
N ILE A 197 -4.11 -23.50 30.64
CA ILE A 197 -4.06 -24.37 31.83
C ILE A 197 -5.18 -25.41 31.80
N ILE A 198 -6.40 -24.99 31.44
CA ILE A 198 -7.57 -25.89 31.36
C ILE A 198 -7.36 -26.92 30.25
N LEU A 199 -6.93 -26.48 29.07
CA LEU A 199 -6.68 -27.34 27.92
C LEU A 199 -5.61 -28.39 28.24
N ILE A 200 -4.50 -28.00 28.88
CA ILE A 200 -3.43 -28.91 29.32
C ILE A 200 -3.96 -29.95 30.31
N GLY A 201 -4.89 -29.56 31.18
CA GLY A 201 -5.58 -30.49 32.08
C GLY A 201 -6.45 -31.52 31.34
N ILE A 202 -6.98 -31.17 30.16
CA ILE A 202 -7.75 -32.08 29.29
C ILE A 202 -6.83 -33.00 28.48
N ASP A 203 -5.74 -32.47 27.93
CA ASP A 203 -4.77 -33.23 27.12
C ASP A 203 -3.34 -32.73 27.38
N ALA A 204 -2.57 -33.51 28.14
CA ALA A 204 -1.20 -33.18 28.55
C ALA A 204 -0.18 -33.08 27.39
N SER A 205 -0.55 -33.46 26.16
CA SER A 205 0.32 -33.33 24.99
C SER A 205 0.19 -31.98 24.26
N ILE A 206 -0.75 -31.12 24.66
CA ILE A 206 -0.97 -29.78 24.09
C ILE A 206 0.29 -28.89 24.09
N PRO A 207 1.14 -28.87 25.13
CA PRO A 207 2.36 -28.05 25.11
C PRO A 207 3.32 -28.40 23.96
N ASN A 208 3.35 -29.67 23.54
CA ASN A 208 4.18 -30.08 22.39
C ASN A 208 3.59 -29.58 21.07
N LEU A 209 2.26 -29.64 20.91
CA LEU A 209 1.57 -29.07 19.76
C LEU A 209 1.80 -27.56 19.64
N GLN A 210 1.69 -26.83 20.76
CA GLN A 210 1.91 -25.38 20.79
C GLN A 210 3.34 -25.02 20.37
N ARG A 211 4.35 -25.76 20.86
CA ARG A 211 5.76 -25.57 20.46
C ARG A 211 5.97 -25.81 18.96
N ASP A 212 5.33 -26.84 18.40
CA ASP A 212 5.42 -27.13 16.98
C ASP A 212 4.79 -26.00 16.14
N ILE A 213 3.62 -25.49 16.57
CA ILE A 213 2.95 -24.35 15.94
C ILE A 213 3.85 -23.11 15.96
N GLU A 214 4.44 -22.79 17.11
CA GLU A 214 5.36 -21.65 17.25
C GLU A 214 6.55 -21.74 16.30
N ALA A 215 7.17 -22.92 16.18
CA ALA A 215 8.28 -23.14 15.27
C ALA A 215 7.87 -22.93 13.80
N GLN A 216 6.71 -23.43 13.39
CA GLN A 216 6.22 -23.23 12.02
C GLN A 216 5.85 -21.77 11.75
N MET A 217 5.20 -21.09 12.70
CA MET A 217 4.84 -19.69 12.59
C MET A 217 6.08 -18.78 12.48
N ALA A 218 7.15 -19.10 13.21
CA ALA A 218 8.42 -18.40 13.08
C ALA A 218 9.03 -18.55 11.66
N LEU A 219 9.01 -19.77 11.10
CA LEU A 219 9.48 -20.03 9.73
C LEU A 219 8.66 -19.30 8.67
N ILE A 220 7.34 -19.24 8.84
CA ILE A 220 6.44 -18.52 7.93
C ILE A 220 6.73 -17.02 7.99
N THR A 221 6.89 -16.47 9.19
CA THR A 221 7.22 -15.05 9.41
C THR A 221 8.52 -14.68 8.71
N GLU A 222 9.54 -15.54 8.83
CA GLU A 222 10.84 -15.31 8.19
C GLU A 222 10.76 -15.38 6.66
N LYS A 223 9.99 -16.32 6.11
CA LYS A 223 9.79 -16.43 4.66
C LYS A 223 9.00 -15.24 4.08
N ASN A 224 8.04 -14.71 4.81
CA ASN A 224 7.27 -13.53 4.38
C ASN A 224 8.16 -12.28 4.23
N LYS A 225 9.21 -12.14 5.06
CA LYS A 225 10.22 -11.07 4.88
C LYS A 225 11.00 -11.20 3.57
N ILE A 226 11.30 -12.43 3.13
CA ILE A 226 12.08 -12.71 1.90
C ILE A 226 11.25 -12.47 0.63
N LEU A 227 9.95 -12.80 0.65
CA LEU A 227 9.02 -12.65 -0.48
C LEU A 227 8.73 -11.17 -0.84
N GLN A 228 8.94 -10.24 0.10
CA GLN A 228 8.86 -8.78 -0.13
C GLN A 228 9.93 -8.24 -1.08
N ALA A 229 11.04 -8.96 -1.31
CA ALA A 229 12.08 -8.54 -2.27
C ALA A 229 11.71 -8.82 -3.75
N GLY A 230 10.58 -9.49 -4.02
CA GLY A 230 10.11 -9.78 -5.37
C GLY A 230 8.63 -10.16 -5.37
N ILE A 231 7.76 -9.15 -5.51
CA ILE A 231 6.29 -9.17 -5.65
C ILE A 231 5.67 -10.57 -5.55
N GLY A 232 5.33 -10.98 -4.34
CA GLY A 232 4.45 -12.10 -4.06
C GLY A 232 4.32 -12.20 -2.56
N VAL A 233 3.14 -12.03 -1.97
CA VAL A 233 2.98 -12.13 -0.52
C VAL A 233 1.79 -13.01 -0.20
N CYS A 234 1.99 -13.92 0.77
CA CYS A 234 1.10 -15.03 1.08
C CYS A 234 0.25 -14.73 2.34
N PHE A 235 -1.02 -15.13 2.30
CA PHE A 235 -1.97 -15.04 3.42
C PHE A 235 -2.07 -16.39 4.15
N LEU A 236 -2.26 -16.34 5.48
CA LEU A 236 -2.43 -17.49 6.36
C LEU A 236 -3.87 -17.49 6.92
N ASN A 237 -4.58 -18.62 6.81
CA ASN A 237 -5.81 -18.89 7.55
C ASN A 237 -5.72 -20.34 8.05
N ILE A 238 -5.56 -20.53 9.37
CA ILE A 238 -5.35 -21.85 10.00
C ILE A 238 -6.48 -22.10 11.02
N PHE A 239 -7.69 -22.43 10.56
CA PHE A 239 -8.80 -22.74 11.46
C PHE A 239 -9.58 -23.98 11.02
N GLY A 240 -9.89 -24.83 11.99
CA GLY A 240 -11.18 -25.51 12.14
C GLY A 240 -11.58 -26.62 11.16
N GLY A 241 -10.86 -26.87 10.07
CA GLY A 241 -11.12 -27.97 9.15
C GLY A 241 -11.03 -27.55 7.68
N ILE A 242 -9.99 -28.05 7.01
CA ILE A 242 -9.69 -27.98 5.57
C ILE A 242 -9.34 -26.57 5.03
N ALA A 243 -8.04 -26.37 4.78
CA ALA A 243 -7.54 -25.32 3.89
C ALA A 243 -7.13 -25.94 2.54
N MET A 244 -7.77 -25.52 1.44
CA MET A 244 -7.22 -25.49 0.07
C MET A 244 -7.67 -24.13 -0.52
N ILE A 245 -6.88 -23.29 -1.22
CA ILE A 245 -5.98 -23.54 -2.36
C ILE A 245 -4.87 -22.45 -2.44
N VAL A 246 -3.60 -22.89 -2.59
CA VAL A 246 -2.45 -22.48 -3.47
C VAL A 246 -2.52 -21.08 -4.14
N THR A 247 -1.55 -20.15 -4.09
CA THR A 247 -0.11 -20.11 -4.49
C THR A 247 0.61 -18.97 -3.71
N SER A 248 1.88 -19.03 -3.25
CA SER A 248 3.14 -19.18 -4.01
C SER A 248 4.33 -19.68 -3.14
N LYS A 249 5.05 -20.69 -3.67
CA LYS A 249 6.32 -21.34 -3.26
C LYS A 249 6.28 -22.47 -2.22
N ASN A 250 6.87 -23.60 -2.64
CA ASN A 250 6.89 -24.96 -2.06
C ASN A 250 7.23 -25.07 -0.56
N ALA A 251 7.89 -24.08 0.04
CA ALA A 251 8.37 -24.15 1.42
C ALA A 251 7.30 -23.75 2.46
N ILE A 252 6.22 -23.06 2.09
CA ILE A 252 5.08 -22.72 2.97
C ILE A 252 4.08 -23.89 2.99
N ALA A 253 3.87 -24.54 1.84
CA ALA A 253 3.07 -25.76 1.73
C ALA A 253 3.59 -26.91 2.60
N ALA A 254 4.92 -27.05 2.75
CA ALA A 254 5.52 -28.07 3.62
C ALA A 254 5.26 -27.82 5.12
N ALA A 255 5.32 -26.56 5.57
CA ALA A 255 4.99 -26.17 6.95
C ALA A 255 3.49 -26.37 7.27
N GLN A 256 2.63 -26.07 6.28
CA GLN A 256 1.17 -26.24 6.36
C GLN A 256 0.76 -27.72 6.36
N ASN A 257 1.37 -28.53 5.50
CA ASN A 257 1.15 -29.98 5.50
C ASN A 257 1.57 -30.60 6.82
N LEU A 258 2.65 -30.13 7.47
CA LEU A 258 3.05 -30.63 8.78
C LEU A 258 2.04 -30.29 9.91
N ILE A 259 1.44 -29.09 9.88
CA ILE A 259 0.38 -28.70 10.82
C ILE A 259 -0.89 -29.51 10.54
N LEU A 260 -1.30 -29.66 9.28
CA LEU A 260 -2.47 -30.43 8.86
C LEU A 260 -2.31 -31.94 9.14
N GLU A 261 -1.15 -32.52 8.85
CA GLU A 261 -0.80 -33.92 9.13
C GLU A 261 -0.81 -34.21 10.63
N LYS A 262 -0.33 -33.27 11.46
CA LYS A 262 -0.38 -33.38 12.93
C LYS A 262 -1.75 -33.08 13.56
N THR A 263 -2.68 -32.47 12.82
CA THR A 263 -4.02 -32.09 13.31
C THR A 263 -5.15 -32.96 12.73
N PHE A 264 -4.85 -33.93 11.88
CA PHE A 264 -5.83 -34.92 11.43
C PHE A 264 -6.03 -35.97 12.53
N GLY A 265 -7.25 -36.06 13.09
CA GLY A 265 -7.59 -37.02 14.15
C GLY A 265 -7.26 -36.60 15.59
N ILE A 266 -6.98 -35.31 15.84
CA ILE A 266 -6.73 -34.79 17.21
C ILE A 266 -8.03 -34.47 17.97
N SER A 267 -7.94 -34.49 19.31
CA SER A 267 -9.01 -34.10 20.23
C SER A 267 -9.48 -32.65 20.00
N GLU A 268 -10.75 -32.34 20.30
CA GLU A 268 -11.27 -30.96 20.25
C GLU A 268 -10.40 -29.99 21.07
N ALA A 269 -9.87 -30.42 22.23
CA ALA A 269 -8.98 -29.61 23.06
C ALA A 269 -7.68 -29.20 22.35
N LYS A 270 -7.13 -30.07 21.50
CA LYS A 270 -5.95 -29.73 20.68
C LYS A 270 -6.30 -28.73 19.57
N LYS A 271 -7.49 -28.80 18.99
CA LYS A 271 -7.95 -27.81 18.00
C LYS A 271 -8.10 -26.44 18.64
N ASP A 272 -8.74 -26.39 19.80
CA ASP A 272 -8.91 -25.16 20.58
C ASP A 272 -7.56 -24.55 20.99
N ALA A 273 -6.63 -25.38 21.49
CA ALA A 273 -5.29 -24.93 21.85
C ALA A 273 -4.51 -24.38 20.65
N ALA A 274 -4.64 -25.02 19.49
CA ALA A 274 -4.00 -24.55 18.27
C ALA A 274 -4.56 -23.19 17.83
N SER A 275 -5.88 -23.04 17.78
CA SER A 275 -6.54 -21.77 17.43
C SER A 275 -6.18 -20.65 18.39
N LEU A 276 -6.19 -20.91 19.70
CA LEU A 276 -5.81 -19.95 20.72
C LEU A 276 -4.34 -19.52 20.57
N ARG A 277 -3.42 -20.48 20.43
CA ARG A 277 -1.98 -20.20 20.31
C ARG A 277 -1.64 -19.42 19.05
N ILE A 278 -2.25 -19.75 17.93
CA ILE A 278 -2.07 -19.02 16.67
C ILE A 278 -2.55 -17.58 16.82
N PHE A 279 -3.70 -17.37 17.47
CA PHE A 279 -4.22 -16.04 17.72
C PHE A 279 -3.31 -15.24 18.66
N GLN A 280 -2.75 -15.84 19.72
CA GLN A 280 -1.74 -15.21 20.58
C GLN A 280 -0.49 -14.78 19.80
N ILE A 281 0.00 -15.64 18.90
CA ILE A 281 1.17 -15.35 18.07
C ILE A 281 0.91 -14.14 17.17
N TYR A 282 -0.21 -14.12 16.44
CA TYR A 282 -0.54 -13.01 15.54
C TYR A 282 -0.68 -11.69 16.29
N ASN A 283 -1.36 -11.70 17.44
CA ASN A 283 -1.50 -10.55 18.32
C ASN A 283 -0.16 -9.93 18.71
N LYS A 284 0.79 -10.78 19.13
CA LYS A 284 2.13 -10.32 19.49
C LYS A 284 2.89 -9.79 18.27
N GLN A 285 2.77 -10.46 17.13
CA GLN A 285 3.47 -10.09 15.89
C GLN A 285 2.98 -8.75 15.34
N ILE A 286 1.67 -8.52 15.29
CA ILE A 286 1.14 -7.24 14.78
C ILE A 286 1.58 -6.08 15.67
N LEU A 287 1.68 -6.28 17.00
CA LEU A 287 2.17 -5.25 17.92
C LEU A 287 3.66 -4.91 17.67
N ASP A 288 4.49 -5.93 17.42
CA ASP A 288 5.91 -5.76 17.07
C ASP A 288 6.07 -5.02 15.74
N ILE A 289 5.34 -5.45 14.70
CA ILE A 289 5.34 -4.82 13.38
C ILE A 289 4.88 -3.36 13.47
N THR A 290 3.83 -3.08 14.25
CA THR A 290 3.34 -1.71 14.45
C THR A 290 4.42 -0.85 15.10
N SER A 291 5.13 -1.40 16.09
CA SER A 291 6.24 -0.70 16.76
C SER A 291 7.41 -0.42 15.80
N GLN A 292 7.76 -1.38 14.94
CA GLN A 292 8.80 -1.20 13.92
C GLN A 292 8.40 -0.17 12.86
N ALA A 293 7.14 -0.18 12.42
CA ALA A 293 6.59 0.79 11.49
C ALA A 293 6.61 2.22 12.08
N ILE A 294 6.28 2.39 13.36
CA ILE A 294 6.41 3.68 14.07
C ILE A 294 7.85 4.18 14.04
N LEU A 295 8.82 3.31 14.35
CA LEU A 295 10.24 3.70 14.36
C LEU A 295 10.75 4.08 12.96
N ALA A 296 10.32 3.37 11.93
CA ALA A 296 10.67 3.70 10.55
C ALA A 296 10.05 5.05 10.13
N LEU A 297 8.76 5.23 10.38
CA LEU A 297 8.02 6.45 10.04
C LEU A 297 8.60 7.67 10.76
N GLN A 298 8.94 7.52 12.04
CA GLN A 298 9.63 8.56 12.81
C GLN A 298 10.99 8.91 12.21
N ARG A 299 11.79 7.91 11.82
CA ARG A 299 13.08 8.14 11.14
C ARG A 299 12.89 8.91 9.85
N THR A 300 11.88 8.57 9.04
CA THR A 300 11.53 9.38 7.85
C THR A 300 11.20 10.81 8.22
N SER A 301 10.42 11.03 9.29
CA SER A 301 10.06 12.39 9.74
C SER A 301 11.29 13.19 10.14
N ASP A 302 12.18 12.56 10.91
CA ASP A 302 13.42 13.17 11.35
C ASP A 302 14.29 13.58 10.15
N GLN A 303 14.40 12.73 9.12
CA GLN A 303 15.14 13.05 7.90
C GLN A 303 14.51 14.20 7.11
N LEU A 304 13.17 14.28 7.04
CA LEU A 304 12.49 15.41 6.40
C LEU A 304 12.74 16.73 7.16
N HIS A 305 12.72 16.71 8.49
CA HIS A 305 13.05 17.88 9.31
C HIS A 305 14.53 18.30 9.16
N ILE A 306 15.46 17.33 9.14
CA ILE A 306 16.88 17.60 8.85
C ILE A 306 17.03 18.27 7.48
N MET A 307 16.33 17.76 6.47
CA MET A 307 16.33 18.35 5.14
C MET A 307 15.77 19.78 5.14
N GLY A 308 14.67 20.02 5.85
CA GLY A 308 14.11 21.36 6.05
C GLY A 308 15.11 22.32 6.72
N ALA A 309 15.83 21.86 7.76
CA ALA A 309 16.87 22.65 8.42
C ALA A 309 18.03 22.98 7.47
N LYS A 310 18.46 22.02 6.64
CA LYS A 310 19.50 22.23 5.62
C LYS A 310 19.08 23.28 4.61
N TYR A 311 17.84 23.21 4.12
CA TYR A 311 17.29 24.18 3.16
C TYR A 311 17.21 25.57 3.79
N LYS A 312 16.71 25.67 5.02
CA LYS A 312 16.64 26.93 5.78
C LYS A 312 18.02 27.57 5.95
N ASN A 313 19.03 26.78 6.32
CA ASN A 313 20.39 27.27 6.51
C ASN A 313 20.99 27.75 5.17
N PHE A 314 20.88 26.93 4.12
CA PHE A 314 21.32 27.29 2.78
C PHE A 314 20.68 28.61 2.30
N LEU A 315 19.36 28.75 2.43
CA LEU A 315 18.62 29.96 2.06
C LEU A 315 19.07 31.21 2.82
N ALA A 316 19.50 31.07 4.09
CA ALA A 316 20.02 32.17 4.89
C ALA A 316 21.47 32.55 4.54
N GLN A 317 22.24 31.62 3.98
CA GLN A 317 23.61 31.84 3.54
C GLN A 317 23.72 32.32 2.09
N LEU A 318 22.71 32.06 1.24
CA LEU A 318 22.69 32.50 -0.16
C LEU A 318 22.89 34.01 -0.36
N ASP A 319 22.48 34.83 0.61
CA ASP A 319 22.67 36.28 0.58
C ASP A 319 24.11 36.72 0.96
N LYS A 320 24.96 35.78 1.42
CA LYS A 320 26.29 36.03 1.98
C LYS A 320 27.44 35.32 1.23
N ILE A 321 27.14 34.35 0.37
CA ILE A 321 28.13 33.54 -0.37
C ILE A 321 28.38 34.15 -1.76
N ASP A 322 29.65 34.29 -2.15
CA ASP A 322 30.03 34.67 -3.52
C ASP A 322 29.65 33.56 -4.51
N ILE A 323 29.05 33.96 -5.62
CA ILE A 323 28.35 33.08 -6.58
C ILE A 323 29.31 32.19 -7.38
N THR A 324 30.62 32.39 -7.21
CA THR A 324 31.69 31.54 -7.74
C THR A 324 31.81 30.19 -7.01
N ASP A 325 31.24 30.07 -5.80
CA ASP A 325 31.43 28.90 -4.93
C ASP A 325 30.38 27.78 -5.12
N TYR A 326 29.30 28.00 -5.88
CA TYR A 326 28.18 27.02 -6.00
C TYR A 326 28.44 25.83 -6.94
N SER A 327 29.68 25.60 -7.40
CA SER A 327 29.97 24.50 -8.34
C SER A 327 29.70 23.12 -7.75
N PHE A 328 29.93 22.93 -6.44
CA PHE A 328 29.60 21.71 -5.70
C PHE A 328 28.09 21.42 -5.66
N LEU A 329 27.25 22.47 -5.74
CA LEU A 329 25.80 22.34 -5.61
C LEU A 329 25.16 21.57 -6.76
N LYS A 330 25.80 21.56 -7.94
CA LYS A 330 25.30 20.79 -9.10
C LYS A 330 25.32 19.29 -8.81
N GLU A 331 26.42 18.79 -8.25
CA GLU A 331 26.58 17.38 -7.88
C GLU A 331 25.56 16.96 -6.81
N ASP A 332 25.29 17.86 -5.85
CA ASP A 332 24.27 17.62 -4.84
C ASP A 332 22.84 17.65 -5.40
N ILE A 333 22.53 18.55 -6.33
CA ILE A 333 21.22 18.59 -7.01
C ILE A 333 21.03 17.35 -7.88
N ASP A 334 22.08 16.90 -8.58
CA ASP A 334 22.05 15.66 -9.37
C ASP A 334 21.82 14.44 -8.47
N THR A 335 22.51 14.37 -7.33
CA THR A 335 22.31 13.33 -6.32
C THR A 335 20.88 13.35 -5.78
N ALA A 336 20.37 14.53 -5.42
CA ALA A 336 18.99 14.68 -4.94
C ALA A 336 17.97 14.24 -5.99
N LYS A 337 18.18 14.55 -7.28
CA LYS A 337 17.31 14.09 -8.37
C LYS A 337 17.23 12.56 -8.42
N LEU A 338 18.38 11.89 -8.34
CA LEU A 338 18.43 10.43 -8.35
C LEU A 338 17.69 9.82 -7.14
N THR A 339 17.95 10.36 -5.95
CA THR A 339 17.30 9.86 -4.72
C THR A 339 15.79 10.08 -4.75
N TRP A 340 15.31 11.26 -5.17
CA TRP A 340 13.87 11.52 -5.28
C TRP A 340 13.19 10.64 -6.32
N GLY A 341 13.86 10.37 -7.45
CA GLY A 341 13.38 9.39 -8.42
C GLY A 341 13.17 7.99 -7.81
N GLN A 342 14.11 7.53 -6.99
CA GLN A 342 13.98 6.25 -6.27
C GLN A 342 12.87 6.27 -5.21
N ILE A 343 12.73 7.38 -4.47
CA ILE A 343 11.64 7.57 -3.49
C ILE A 343 10.30 7.51 -4.20
N LYS A 344 10.14 8.18 -5.35
CA LYS A 344 8.93 8.14 -6.17
C LYS A 344 8.59 6.75 -6.65
N GLU A 345 9.55 6.03 -7.24
CA GLU A 345 9.32 4.65 -7.71
C GLU A 345 8.83 3.77 -6.56
N ASN A 346 9.48 3.88 -5.39
CA ASN A 346 9.07 3.14 -4.21
C ASN A 346 7.69 3.56 -3.69
N ALA A 347 7.38 4.86 -3.73
CA ALA A 347 6.08 5.39 -3.34
C ALA A 347 4.95 4.94 -4.26
N GLU A 348 5.17 4.90 -5.57
CA GLU A 348 4.21 4.38 -6.56
C GLU A 348 3.94 2.88 -6.36
N ILE A 349 4.98 2.11 -6.06
CA ILE A 349 4.85 0.69 -5.70
C ILE A 349 4.03 0.55 -4.42
N ASN A 350 4.29 1.36 -3.40
CA ASN A 350 3.56 1.23 -2.15
C ASN A 350 2.10 1.70 -2.27
N VAL A 351 1.82 2.76 -3.04
CA VAL A 351 0.45 3.16 -3.37
C VAL A 351 -0.29 2.00 -4.01
N LYS A 352 0.31 1.31 -5.01
CA LYS A 352 -0.28 0.10 -5.58
C LYS A 352 -0.50 -0.99 -4.52
N SER A 353 0.47 -1.21 -3.65
CA SER A 353 0.42 -2.28 -2.64
C SER A 353 -0.56 -2.02 -1.50
N LEU A 354 -0.77 -0.75 -1.11
CA LEU A 354 -1.72 -0.34 -0.09
C LEU A 354 -3.12 -0.24 -0.70
N MET A 355 -3.26 0.32 -1.90
CA MET A 355 -4.55 0.36 -2.62
C MET A 355 -5.01 -1.01 -3.13
N GLN A 356 -4.20 -2.06 -2.97
CA GLN A 356 -4.70 -3.44 -2.92
C GLN A 356 -5.58 -3.64 -1.66
N ASN A 357 -6.71 -2.92 -1.59
CA ASN A 357 -7.95 -3.44 -1.02
C ASN A 357 -8.42 -4.46 -2.05
N TYR A 358 -8.03 -5.72 -1.88
CA TYR A 358 -8.27 -6.85 -2.78
C TYR A 358 -9.20 -6.55 -3.97
N GLY A 359 -8.62 -5.93 -5.01
CA GLY A 359 -8.65 -6.47 -6.36
C GLY A 359 -8.06 -7.88 -6.30
N LEU A 360 -8.81 -8.92 -5.93
CA LEU A 360 -8.28 -10.28 -6.11
C LEU A 360 -8.02 -10.43 -7.62
N ILE A 361 -6.81 -10.82 -8.03
CA ILE A 361 -6.61 -11.34 -9.38
C ILE A 361 -6.61 -12.86 -9.25
N LYS A 362 -7.74 -13.49 -9.56
CA LYS A 362 -7.86 -14.96 -9.58
C LYS A 362 -8.11 -15.42 -11.00
N GLY A 363 -7.14 -16.15 -11.57
CA GLY A 363 -7.22 -16.65 -12.95
C GLY A 363 -7.31 -15.53 -14.00
N GLY A 364 -6.65 -14.38 -13.75
CA GLY A 364 -6.65 -13.23 -14.66
C GLY A 364 -7.87 -12.30 -14.55
N LYS A 365 -8.74 -12.48 -13.54
CA LYS A 365 -9.92 -11.63 -13.32
C LYS A 365 -9.83 -10.84 -12.03
N THR A 366 -10.23 -9.57 -12.06
CA THR A 366 -10.30 -8.65 -10.90
C THR A 366 -11.57 -8.93 -10.07
N TYR A 367 -11.52 -8.86 -8.74
CA TYR A 367 -12.69 -8.90 -7.85
C TYR A 367 -12.50 -7.84 -6.77
N TYR A 368 -13.53 -7.18 -6.27
CA TYR A 368 -13.38 -6.21 -5.19
C TYR A 368 -14.12 -6.65 -3.92
N LEU A 369 -13.54 -6.36 -2.75
CA LEU A 369 -14.17 -6.62 -1.45
C LEU A 369 -14.56 -5.32 -0.77
N ASN A 370 -15.79 -5.26 -0.27
CA ASN A 370 -16.31 -4.13 0.48
C ASN A 370 -15.70 -4.04 1.89
N GLU A 371 -16.06 -3.01 2.65
CA GLU A 371 -15.54 -2.76 4.01
C GLU A 371 -15.83 -3.90 5.01
N LYS A 372 -16.78 -4.77 4.71
CA LYS A 372 -17.15 -5.96 5.51
C LYS A 372 -16.47 -7.24 5.01
N GLY A 373 -15.69 -7.15 3.93
CA GLY A 373 -15.01 -8.29 3.32
C GLY A 373 -15.90 -9.13 2.40
N GLU A 374 -17.04 -8.60 1.95
CA GLU A 374 -17.95 -9.26 0.99
C GLU A 374 -17.58 -8.85 -0.44
N LEU A 375 -17.82 -9.73 -1.43
CA LEU A 375 -17.60 -9.39 -2.84
C LEU A 375 -18.56 -8.29 -3.30
N GLU A 376 -18.02 -7.22 -3.88
CA GLU A 376 -18.82 -6.26 -4.62
C GLU A 376 -19.39 -6.90 -5.89
N LYS A 377 -20.59 -6.46 -6.22
CA LYS A 377 -21.40 -6.95 -7.34
C LYS A 377 -22.02 -5.77 -8.08
N GLY A 378 -22.30 -5.98 -9.36
CA GLY A 378 -22.90 -4.95 -10.20
C GLY A 378 -21.99 -3.73 -10.38
N TRP A 379 -22.61 -2.58 -10.60
CA TRP A 379 -21.90 -1.33 -10.85
C TRP A 379 -21.28 -0.78 -9.57
N PHE A 380 -19.97 -0.60 -9.56
CA PHE A 380 -19.28 -0.10 -8.38
C PHE A 380 -18.18 0.90 -8.73
N GLY A 381 -18.17 2.02 -8.00
CA GLY A 381 -17.19 3.09 -8.17
C GLY A 381 -16.16 3.04 -7.06
N ILE A 382 -14.91 2.82 -7.45
CA ILE A 382 -13.75 2.80 -6.54
C ILE A 382 -13.07 4.16 -6.64
N ASP A 383 -12.90 4.83 -5.52
CA ASP A 383 -12.09 6.05 -5.48
C ASP A 383 -10.64 5.70 -5.87
N SER A 384 -10.11 6.40 -6.88
CA SER A 384 -8.74 6.23 -7.32
C SER A 384 -7.70 6.82 -6.35
N GLY A 385 -8.15 7.52 -5.31
CA GLY A 385 -7.31 8.32 -4.41
C GLY A 385 -6.92 9.67 -5.01
N ARG A 386 -7.17 9.90 -6.30
CA ARG A 386 -6.71 11.07 -7.06
C ARG A 386 -7.82 12.08 -7.36
N GLY A 387 -8.94 12.01 -6.65
CA GLY A 387 -10.10 12.88 -6.84
C GLY A 387 -11.04 12.48 -7.99
N TRP A 388 -10.90 11.26 -8.51
CA TRP A 388 -11.79 10.68 -9.52
C TRP A 388 -12.03 9.19 -9.22
N LYS A 389 -13.11 8.62 -9.76
CA LYS A 389 -13.50 7.23 -9.51
C LYS A 389 -13.21 6.36 -10.73
N ASN A 390 -12.65 5.18 -10.48
CA ASN A 390 -12.64 4.09 -11.43
C ASN A 390 -13.93 3.28 -11.26
N TYR A 391 -14.68 3.09 -12.35
CA TYR A 391 -15.90 2.30 -12.33
C TYR A 391 -15.63 0.89 -12.84
N PHE A 392 -16.34 -0.07 -12.27
CA PHE A 392 -16.29 -1.48 -12.61
C PHE A 392 -17.72 -2.02 -12.71
N ILE A 393 -17.89 -3.08 -13.50
CA ILE A 393 -19.11 -3.91 -13.48
C ILE A 393 -18.71 -5.30 -13.02
N PHE A 394 -19.09 -5.66 -11.80
CA PHE A 394 -18.82 -6.98 -11.22
C PHE A 394 -19.96 -7.95 -11.52
N SER A 395 -19.63 -9.20 -11.82
CA SER A 395 -20.58 -10.29 -12.03
C SER A 395 -21.43 -10.51 -10.78
N GLU A 396 -22.75 -10.45 -10.93
CA GLU A 396 -23.72 -10.73 -9.85
C GLU A 396 -23.57 -12.14 -9.25
N THR A 397 -23.10 -13.09 -10.05
CA THR A 397 -22.96 -14.50 -9.66
C THR A 397 -21.61 -14.79 -9.03
N THR A 398 -20.53 -14.19 -9.55
CA THR A 398 -19.15 -14.58 -9.21
C THR A 398 -18.34 -13.50 -8.51
N GLY A 399 -18.76 -12.22 -8.56
CA GLY A 399 -18.01 -11.07 -8.09
C GLY A 399 -16.78 -10.70 -8.95
N ALA A 400 -16.59 -11.37 -10.10
CA ALA A 400 -15.51 -11.04 -11.02
C ALA A 400 -15.86 -9.82 -11.87
N ALA A 401 -14.93 -8.88 -12.03
CA ALA A 401 -15.06 -7.75 -12.94
C ALA A 401 -15.20 -8.26 -14.37
N LYS A 402 -16.19 -7.72 -15.09
CA LYS A 402 -16.36 -7.93 -16.51
C LYS A 402 -15.28 -7.13 -17.27
N THR A 403 -14.83 -7.64 -18.41
CA THR A 403 -13.79 -7.05 -19.28
C THR A 403 -14.27 -7.08 -20.73
N GLY A 404 -13.73 -6.22 -21.59
CA GLY A 404 -14.11 -6.15 -23.00
C GLY A 404 -15.46 -5.46 -23.21
N ILE A 405 -16.18 -5.85 -24.27
CA ILE A 405 -17.54 -5.35 -24.54
C ILE A 405 -18.54 -6.06 -23.64
N ILE A 406 -19.33 -5.27 -22.90
CA ILE A 406 -20.27 -5.73 -21.87
C ILE A 406 -21.66 -5.28 -22.28
N LYS A 407 -22.57 -6.23 -22.55
CA LYS A 407 -23.98 -5.95 -22.82
C LYS A 407 -24.82 -6.28 -21.58
N GLU A 408 -25.49 -5.27 -21.04
CA GLU A 408 -26.39 -5.42 -19.89
C GLU A 408 -27.83 -5.69 -20.36
N GLU A 409 -28.67 -6.18 -19.43
CA GLU A 409 -30.05 -6.58 -19.72
C GLU A 409 -30.94 -5.41 -20.16
N ASP A 410 -30.60 -4.18 -19.76
CA ASP A 410 -31.29 -2.96 -20.17
C ASP A 410 -30.95 -2.50 -21.60
N GLY A 411 -30.10 -3.26 -22.30
CA GLY A 411 -29.69 -3.00 -23.68
C GLY A 411 -28.50 -2.04 -23.80
N LYS A 412 -27.97 -1.51 -22.68
CA LYS A 412 -26.76 -0.68 -22.70
C LYS A 412 -25.52 -1.53 -22.95
N ILE A 413 -24.56 -0.94 -23.65
CA ILE A 413 -23.30 -1.59 -24.00
C ILE A 413 -22.16 -0.75 -23.44
N TYR A 414 -21.33 -1.36 -22.60
CA TYR A 414 -20.18 -0.73 -21.98
C TYR A 414 -18.88 -1.36 -22.44
N GLY A 415 -17.78 -0.64 -22.30
CA GLY A 415 -16.44 -1.14 -22.55
C GLY A 415 -15.63 -1.15 -21.26
N ALA A 416 -14.90 -2.24 -21.03
CA ALA A 416 -13.95 -2.33 -19.93
C ALA A 416 -12.57 -2.78 -20.43
N GLY A 417 -11.51 -2.21 -19.88
CA GLY A 417 -10.13 -2.65 -20.11
C GLY A 417 -9.88 -4.07 -19.61
N SER A 418 -8.68 -4.60 -19.88
CA SER A 418 -8.26 -5.92 -19.37
C SER A 418 -8.11 -5.96 -17.85
N ASP A 419 -8.00 -4.81 -17.21
CA ASP A 419 -8.02 -4.62 -15.75
C ASP A 419 -9.44 -4.54 -15.16
N GLY A 420 -10.47 -4.46 -16.02
CA GLY A 420 -11.88 -4.35 -15.64
C GLY A 420 -12.38 -2.91 -15.44
N ILE A 421 -11.53 -1.90 -15.67
CA ILE A 421 -11.92 -0.49 -15.53
C ILE A 421 -12.81 -0.10 -16.71
N ILE A 422 -13.96 0.51 -16.41
CA ILE A 422 -14.90 1.03 -17.41
C ILE A 422 -14.28 2.19 -18.17
N ILE A 423 -14.40 2.13 -19.50
CA ILE A 423 -13.85 3.10 -20.44
C ILE A 423 -14.87 4.22 -20.65
N TRP A 424 -14.38 5.45 -20.59
CA TRP A 424 -15.12 6.67 -20.90
C TRP A 424 -14.46 7.33 -22.11
N GLY A 425 -15.22 7.63 -23.16
CA GLY A 425 -14.67 8.13 -24.41
C GLY A 425 -14.05 7.04 -25.28
N TRP A 426 -12.93 7.35 -25.93
CA TRP A 426 -12.26 6.42 -26.85
C TRP A 426 -11.63 5.24 -26.12
N GLY A 427 -11.89 4.02 -26.60
CA GLY A 427 -11.38 2.77 -26.05
C GLY A 427 -10.86 1.82 -27.11
N ASN A 428 -9.71 1.21 -26.86
CA ASN A 428 -9.20 0.10 -27.66
C ASN A 428 -9.53 -1.22 -26.96
N ILE A 429 -10.31 -2.08 -27.61
CA ILE A 429 -10.67 -3.40 -27.12
C ILE A 429 -10.34 -4.40 -28.22
N ASP A 430 -9.45 -5.35 -27.93
CA ASP A 430 -8.99 -6.38 -28.86
C ASP A 430 -8.52 -5.84 -30.23
N GLY A 431 -7.84 -4.69 -30.24
CA GLY A 431 -7.27 -4.08 -31.43
C GLY A 431 -8.24 -3.21 -32.23
N LYS A 432 -9.51 -3.12 -31.82
CA LYS A 432 -10.56 -2.28 -32.41
C LYS A 432 -10.82 -1.06 -31.57
N GLN A 433 -11.15 0.05 -32.23
CA GLN A 433 -11.47 1.31 -31.58
C GLN A 433 -12.97 1.48 -31.45
N TYR A 434 -13.40 1.89 -30.27
CA TYR A 434 -14.79 2.16 -29.89
C TYR A 434 -14.88 3.53 -29.23
N TYR A 435 -16.07 4.11 -29.23
CA TYR A 435 -16.35 5.33 -28.47
C TYR A 435 -17.50 5.11 -27.51
N PHE A 436 -17.24 5.37 -26.23
CA PHE A 436 -18.19 5.31 -25.13
C PHE A 436 -18.54 6.73 -24.70
N SER A 437 -19.81 7.00 -24.49
CA SER A 437 -20.30 8.32 -24.05
C SER A 437 -19.57 8.77 -22.78
N PRO A 438 -18.98 9.98 -22.75
CA PRO A 438 -18.41 10.53 -21.52
C PRO A 438 -19.43 10.79 -20.40
N GLU A 439 -20.74 10.82 -20.72
CA GLU A 439 -21.80 11.11 -19.75
C GLU A 439 -22.25 9.86 -19.00
N ASP A 440 -22.35 8.71 -19.68
CA ASP A 440 -22.94 7.49 -19.13
C ASP A 440 -22.22 6.18 -19.53
N ALA A 441 -21.05 6.28 -20.18
CA ALA A 441 -20.24 5.16 -20.67
C ALA A 441 -20.92 4.27 -21.72
N ASN A 442 -22.10 4.63 -22.24
CA ASN A 442 -22.78 3.80 -23.22
C ASN A 442 -22.11 3.91 -24.60
N MET A 443 -21.91 2.77 -25.25
CA MET A 443 -21.27 2.67 -26.57
C MET A 443 -22.08 3.44 -27.62
N GLN A 444 -21.38 4.23 -28.43
CA GLN A 444 -21.98 5.03 -29.49
C GLN A 444 -21.93 4.28 -30.84
N THR A 445 -22.92 4.52 -31.71
CA THR A 445 -23.02 3.93 -33.06
C THR A 445 -23.52 4.94 -34.09
N GLY A 446 -23.11 4.78 -35.34
CA GLY A 446 -23.39 5.70 -36.44
C GLY A 446 -22.45 6.91 -36.49
N TRP A 447 -22.95 7.99 -37.08
CA TRP A 447 -22.20 9.23 -37.28
C TRP A 447 -22.10 10.05 -35.98
N HIS A 448 -20.87 10.38 -35.58
CA HIS A 448 -20.62 11.27 -34.45
C HIS A 448 -19.56 12.34 -34.78
N LEU A 449 -19.86 13.58 -34.38
CA LEU A 449 -18.92 14.69 -34.42
C LEU A 449 -18.23 14.80 -33.05
N ILE A 450 -16.96 14.43 -32.98
CA ILE A 450 -16.17 14.41 -31.74
C ILE A 450 -14.96 15.32 -31.93
N ASN A 451 -14.80 16.32 -31.07
CA ASN A 451 -13.72 17.32 -31.14
C ASN A 451 -13.55 17.95 -32.54
N GLY A 452 -14.67 18.24 -33.23
CA GLY A 452 -14.69 18.89 -34.53
C GLY A 452 -14.41 17.99 -35.73
N LYS A 453 -14.34 16.65 -35.54
CA LYS A 453 -14.12 15.69 -36.60
C LYS A 453 -15.21 14.63 -36.64
N TRP A 454 -15.58 14.21 -37.85
CA TRP A 454 -16.59 13.19 -38.07
C TRP A 454 -15.98 11.79 -38.04
N TYR A 455 -16.64 10.92 -37.30
CA TYR A 455 -16.34 9.49 -37.19
C TYR A 455 -17.60 8.69 -37.53
N TYR A 456 -17.38 7.50 -38.07
CA TYR A 456 -18.43 6.51 -38.23
C TYR A 456 -18.13 5.30 -37.33
N LEU A 457 -19.07 4.98 -36.44
CA LEU A 457 -19.05 3.81 -35.58
C LEU A 457 -20.07 2.81 -36.13
N GLY A 458 -19.68 1.55 -36.32
CA GLY A 458 -20.51 0.54 -37.01
C GLY A 458 -21.90 0.38 -36.38
N LYS A 459 -22.92 0.17 -37.22
CA LYS A 459 -24.28 -0.22 -36.80
C LYS A 459 -24.56 -1.66 -37.20
N ILE A 460 -25.41 -2.32 -36.42
CA ILE A 460 -25.93 -3.64 -36.80
C ILE A 460 -26.66 -3.51 -38.15
N ASP A 461 -26.33 -4.42 -39.07
CA ASP A 461 -26.98 -4.57 -40.38
C ASP A 461 -26.99 -3.31 -41.28
N ASP A 462 -26.00 -2.41 -41.13
CA ASP A 462 -25.88 -1.20 -41.95
C ASP A 462 -25.17 -1.39 -43.30
N GLY A 463 -24.71 -2.62 -43.60
CA GLY A 463 -24.03 -2.97 -44.84
C GLY A 463 -22.56 -2.54 -44.93
N THR A 464 -21.99 -1.94 -43.88
CA THR A 464 -20.58 -1.50 -43.87
C THR A 464 -19.59 -2.63 -43.61
N GLY A 465 -20.04 -3.73 -43.00
CA GLY A 465 -19.20 -4.84 -42.58
C GLY A 465 -18.42 -4.59 -41.27
N LEU A 466 -18.63 -3.43 -40.64
CA LEU A 466 -18.11 -3.14 -39.30
C LEU A 466 -18.91 -3.90 -38.24
N ILE A 467 -18.26 -4.25 -37.12
CA ILE A 467 -18.98 -4.72 -35.94
C ILE A 467 -19.65 -3.52 -35.26
N GLU A 468 -20.76 -3.76 -34.55
CA GLU A 468 -21.45 -2.73 -33.78
C GLU A 468 -20.48 -1.92 -32.90
N GLY A 469 -20.46 -0.60 -33.10
CA GLY A 469 -19.60 0.35 -32.40
C GLY A 469 -18.16 0.46 -32.90
N GLU A 470 -17.69 -0.43 -33.78
CA GLU A 470 -16.32 -0.38 -34.32
C GLU A 470 -16.12 0.87 -35.17
N MET A 471 -15.06 1.62 -34.90
CA MET A 471 -14.70 2.81 -35.67
C MET A 471 -14.15 2.46 -37.05
N ALA A 472 -14.74 3.04 -38.09
CA ALA A 472 -14.18 3.03 -39.42
C ALA A 472 -12.79 3.71 -39.41
N ARG A 473 -11.74 2.99 -39.82
CA ARG A 473 -10.39 3.55 -40.00
C ARG A 473 -9.62 2.84 -41.09
N ASN A 474 -8.76 3.56 -41.79
CA ASN A 474 -7.95 3.05 -42.88
C ASN A 474 -8.77 2.25 -43.90
N THR A 475 -9.95 2.78 -44.27
CA THR A 475 -10.94 2.08 -45.10
C THR A 475 -11.80 3.08 -45.87
N THR A 476 -12.48 2.59 -46.91
CA THR A 476 -13.49 3.33 -47.65
C THR A 476 -14.81 2.59 -47.56
N LEU A 477 -15.85 3.24 -47.03
CA LEU A 477 -17.17 2.65 -46.78
C LEU A 477 -18.26 3.39 -47.55
N THR A 478 -19.28 2.66 -47.99
CA THR A 478 -20.52 3.24 -48.51
C THR A 478 -21.58 3.20 -47.42
N ILE A 479 -21.98 4.37 -46.93
CA ILE A 479 -22.94 4.56 -45.85
C ILE A 479 -24.09 5.40 -46.40
N ASP A 480 -25.32 4.89 -46.31
CA ASP A 480 -26.53 5.51 -46.86
C ASP A 480 -26.38 5.95 -48.34
N GLY A 481 -25.70 5.12 -49.14
CA GLY A 481 -25.48 5.36 -50.57
C GLY A 481 -24.39 6.38 -50.91
N LYS A 482 -23.65 6.89 -49.92
CA LYS A 482 -22.51 7.80 -50.12
C LYS A 482 -21.20 7.13 -49.68
N THR A 483 -20.14 7.34 -50.46
CA THR A 483 -18.83 6.77 -50.18
C THR A 483 -17.95 7.74 -49.40
N TYR A 484 -17.36 7.26 -48.29
CA TYR A 484 -16.46 8.02 -47.41
C TYR A 484 -15.16 7.26 -47.22
N THR A 485 -14.03 7.97 -47.22
CA THR A 485 -12.70 7.40 -46.95
C THR A 485 -12.23 7.88 -45.59
N PHE A 486 -11.86 6.94 -44.72
CA PHE A 486 -11.44 7.20 -43.35
C PHE A 486 -9.93 7.01 -43.22
N ASP A 487 -9.24 7.99 -42.61
CA ASP A 487 -7.81 7.92 -42.32
C ASP A 487 -7.46 6.87 -41.23
N ASP A 488 -6.18 6.73 -40.88
CA ASP A 488 -5.69 5.79 -39.86
C ASP A 488 -6.24 6.07 -38.45
N LYS A 489 -6.76 7.28 -38.23
CA LYS A 489 -7.38 7.75 -36.98
C LYS A 489 -8.91 7.79 -37.07
N GLY A 490 -9.49 7.43 -38.21
CA GLY A 490 -10.94 7.34 -38.43
C GLY A 490 -11.63 8.66 -38.78
N HIS A 491 -10.88 9.68 -39.20
CA HIS A 491 -11.49 10.92 -39.71
C HIS A 491 -11.88 10.78 -41.18
N ILE A 492 -13.02 11.37 -41.54
CA ILE A 492 -13.44 11.54 -42.96
C ILE A 492 -12.63 12.58 -43.71
#